data_AF-A0A919JF28-F1
#
_entry.id   AF-A0A919JF28-F1
#
_cell.length_a   1.000
_cell.length_b   1.000
_cell.length_c   1.000
_cell.angle_alpha   90.00
_cell.angle_beta   90.00
_cell.angle_gamma   90.00
#
_symmetry.space_group_name_H-M   'P 1'
#
loop_
_entity.id
_entity.type
_entity.pdbx_description
1 polymer ?
#
loop_
_entity_poly.entity_id
_entity_poly.type
_entity_poly.pdbx_seq_one_letter_code
_entity_poly.pdbx_strand_id
1 'polypeptide(L)'
;MDDTARPRPRRHFTPSAGWLNDPHGVVHADGRYHVFFQHNPAATRWRPEIHWGHATSADLIRWTEQPVALAPVAAETGCWSGSVVLPAGAAPALFYTRVPAGGDPALAQVVRARGAADLRTWRRDPVAPVIAGPPPAVAEMRDPSVWRAADGWRMVLGARLSDGAAAVVQYRSADLRTWRHDGIVARQDGGAPPGSLWECPQLFPLDGTWVLLVSVLHDGAGQGVAYALGDYDGRRFTARTWGRFSHGAPMYATTAFRDAAGRRCVLSWLREHGDAAPPGSPWAGALSLPWVLSVAGDRLLAAPHPHLGRCGTVVRAPGRVTAGGLTFVVGPDAVTLTGGGRPLLRLPGGPSARLIRDADLLGWSSRGSPGSAPPGLTPGTPGKVHLMATRDMPGTLKRSPKKAQDTYVAAHDSAVKEYGEGERAHRTALAAVKHAFEKVGDHWEPKAKKGPSDAKAAGGRDTKKKTAGGVDANASKEHLRSVAKKLSIGGRSSMKKAELVEAIQKANAKSTRKARAR
;
A
#
# COMPACT_ATOMS: atom_id res chain seq x y z
N MET A 1 46.30 1.87 1.04
CA MET A 1 44.85 2.09 0.84
C MET A 1 44.46 3.13 1.87
N ASP A 2 43.92 4.25 1.43
CA ASP A 2 43.62 5.41 2.27
C ASP A 2 42.49 5.06 3.27
N ASP A 3 42.82 5.07 4.56
CA ASP A 3 41.96 4.67 5.68
C ASP A 3 40.98 5.80 6.11
N THR A 4 40.82 6.82 5.26
CA THR A 4 39.95 8.00 5.50
C THR A 4 38.60 7.94 4.78
N ALA A 5 38.35 6.93 3.93
CA ALA A 5 37.11 6.81 3.17
C ALA A 5 35.94 6.33 4.05
N ARG A 6 34.82 7.07 4.04
CA ARG A 6 33.57 6.69 4.74
C ARG A 6 33.16 5.25 4.38
N PRO A 7 33.02 4.34 5.35
CA PRO A 7 32.64 2.96 5.09
C PRO A 7 31.21 2.88 4.55
N ARG A 8 30.96 2.01 3.57
CA ARG A 8 29.59 1.75 3.08
C ARG A 8 28.85 0.78 4.02
N PRO A 9 27.57 1.04 4.32
CA PRO A 9 26.75 0.07 5.04
C PRO A 9 26.56 -1.20 4.20
N ARG A 10 26.45 -2.35 4.87
CA ARG A 10 26.34 -3.66 4.21
C ARG A 10 24.90 -4.05 3.90
N ARG A 11 23.91 -3.44 4.57
CA ARG A 11 22.49 -3.79 4.46
C ARG A 11 21.60 -2.64 4.02
N HIS A 12 22.08 -1.41 4.14
CA HIS A 12 21.41 -0.23 3.62
C HIS A 12 21.90 0.04 2.22
N PHE A 13 20.98 0.28 1.30
CA PHE A 13 21.38 0.66 -0.06
C PHE A 13 21.94 2.08 -0.05
N THR A 14 23.06 2.26 -0.74
CA THR A 14 23.72 3.55 -0.99
C THR A 14 24.06 3.61 -2.48
N PRO A 15 24.04 4.79 -3.12
CA PRO A 15 24.38 4.89 -4.53
C PRO A 15 25.90 4.69 -4.72
N SER A 16 26.33 4.14 -5.85
CA SER A 16 27.76 3.91 -6.14
C SER A 16 28.58 5.20 -6.12
N ALA A 17 27.96 6.33 -6.43
CA ALA A 17 28.51 7.68 -6.28
C ALA A 17 27.36 8.70 -6.13
N GLY A 18 27.67 9.93 -5.73
CA GLY A 18 26.69 11.03 -5.73
C GLY A 18 25.67 10.95 -4.59
N TRP A 19 24.52 11.60 -4.77
CA TRP A 19 23.49 11.78 -3.76
C TRP A 19 22.29 10.88 -3.99
N LEU A 20 21.72 10.38 -2.90
CA LEU A 20 20.45 9.65 -2.86
C LEU A 20 19.54 10.25 -1.79
N ASN A 21 18.26 10.44 -2.15
CA ASN A 21 17.19 10.69 -1.18
C ASN A 21 16.00 9.75 -1.37
N ASP A 22 14.82 10.28 -1.66
CA ASP A 22 13.53 9.62 -1.51
C ASP A 22 13.47 8.27 -2.24
N PRO A 23 13.26 7.13 -1.55
CA PRO A 23 12.84 5.91 -2.22
C PRO A 23 11.44 6.09 -2.77
N HIS A 24 11.20 5.64 -3.98
CA HIS A 24 9.90 5.65 -4.61
C HIS A 24 9.75 4.55 -5.67
N GLY A 25 8.54 4.39 -6.21
CA GLY A 25 8.29 3.41 -7.27
C GLY A 25 8.62 1.95 -6.90
N VAL A 26 8.53 1.59 -5.61
CA VAL A 26 8.93 0.26 -5.15
C VAL A 26 7.91 -0.79 -5.58
N VAL A 27 8.33 -1.74 -6.41
CA VAL A 27 7.47 -2.80 -6.97
C VAL A 27 8.16 -4.15 -6.97
N HIS A 28 7.38 -5.23 -7.00
CA HIS A 28 7.90 -6.58 -7.23
C HIS A 28 7.42 -7.06 -8.62
N ALA A 29 8.37 -7.29 -9.51
CA ALA A 29 8.13 -7.72 -10.88
C ALA A 29 9.19 -8.76 -11.28
N ASP A 30 8.77 -9.78 -12.03
CA ASP A 30 9.68 -10.83 -12.55
C ASP A 30 10.61 -11.44 -11.48
N GLY A 31 10.03 -11.76 -10.30
CA GLY A 31 10.77 -12.35 -9.18
C GLY A 31 11.78 -11.43 -8.48
N ARG A 32 11.79 -10.13 -8.81
CA ARG A 32 12.70 -9.14 -8.21
C ARG A 32 11.94 -7.94 -7.66
N TYR A 33 12.47 -7.38 -6.59
CA TYR A 33 12.12 -6.06 -6.12
C TYR A 33 12.87 -5.01 -6.93
N HIS A 34 12.18 -3.96 -7.34
CA HIS A 34 12.73 -2.75 -7.95
C HIS A 34 12.47 -1.60 -6.98
N VAL A 35 13.49 -0.79 -6.74
CA VAL A 35 13.37 0.51 -6.06
C VAL A 35 13.93 1.58 -6.97
N PHE A 36 13.16 2.66 -7.15
CA PHE A 36 13.65 3.89 -7.73
C PHE A 36 13.93 4.87 -6.59
N PHE A 37 14.81 5.84 -6.84
CA PHE A 37 15.17 6.81 -5.83
C PHE A 37 15.60 8.12 -6.48
N GLN A 38 15.37 9.24 -5.81
CA GLN A 38 15.94 10.51 -6.26
C GLN A 38 17.46 10.40 -6.17
N HIS A 39 18.14 10.75 -7.26
CA HIS A 39 19.57 10.58 -7.41
C HIS A 39 20.21 11.81 -8.05
N ASN A 40 21.33 12.29 -7.51
CA ASN A 40 22.19 13.24 -8.24
C ASN A 40 23.57 12.59 -8.43
N PRO A 41 23.94 12.17 -9.65
CA PRO A 41 25.22 11.51 -9.88
C PRO A 41 26.43 12.47 -9.78
N ALA A 42 26.21 13.78 -9.88
CA ALA A 42 27.26 14.79 -9.95
C ALA A 42 27.53 15.50 -8.61
N ALA A 43 26.71 15.29 -7.59
CA ALA A 43 26.84 15.96 -6.29
C ALA A 43 26.55 15.00 -5.14
N THR A 44 27.25 15.18 -4.02
CA THR A 44 27.04 14.46 -2.75
C THR A 44 26.29 15.32 -1.71
N ARG A 45 25.48 16.24 -2.21
CA ARG A 45 24.56 17.12 -1.46
C ARG A 45 23.30 17.32 -2.30
N TRP A 46 22.20 17.70 -1.67
CA TRP A 46 20.98 17.98 -2.42
C TRP A 46 21.17 19.12 -3.43
N ARG A 47 20.61 18.90 -4.62
CA ARG A 47 20.68 19.75 -5.81
C ARG A 47 19.45 19.46 -6.68
N PRO A 48 18.86 20.47 -7.34
CA PRO A 48 17.58 20.31 -8.04
C PRO A 48 17.70 19.43 -9.30
N GLU A 49 18.90 19.17 -9.83
CA GLU A 49 19.19 18.32 -10.99
C GLU A 49 19.05 16.82 -10.70
N ILE A 50 17.91 16.47 -10.11
CA ILE A 50 17.57 15.12 -9.67
C ILE A 50 17.21 14.23 -10.87
N HIS A 51 17.79 13.04 -10.85
CA HIS A 51 17.52 11.90 -11.70
C HIS A 51 16.70 10.86 -10.91
N TRP A 52 16.14 9.86 -11.59
CA TRP A 52 15.68 8.63 -10.94
C TRP A 52 16.75 7.56 -11.08
N GLY A 53 17.43 7.26 -9.98
CA GLY A 53 18.25 6.06 -9.86
C GLY A 53 17.39 4.81 -9.79
N HIS A 54 18.00 3.64 -10.01
CA HIS A 54 17.31 2.35 -9.99
C HIS A 54 18.17 1.28 -9.34
N ALA A 55 17.60 0.47 -8.45
CA ALA A 55 18.24 -0.73 -7.93
C ALA A 55 17.27 -1.91 -7.93
N THR A 56 17.81 -3.13 -8.05
CA THR A 56 17.03 -4.38 -7.93
C THR A 56 17.54 -5.27 -6.82
N SER A 57 16.65 -6.05 -6.21
CA SER A 57 17.01 -7.02 -5.18
C SER A 57 16.10 -8.24 -5.24
N ALA A 58 16.62 -9.42 -4.89
CA ALA A 58 15.78 -10.60 -4.65
C ALA A 58 15.16 -10.61 -3.24
N ASP A 59 15.73 -9.83 -2.30
CA ASP A 59 15.42 -9.95 -0.88
C ASP A 59 15.22 -8.62 -0.13
N LEU A 60 15.19 -7.49 -0.83
CA LEU A 60 15.09 -6.12 -0.28
C LEU A 60 16.29 -5.68 0.57
N ILE A 61 17.34 -6.51 0.69
CA ILE A 61 18.54 -6.24 1.49
C ILE A 61 19.76 -6.10 0.59
N ARG A 62 19.97 -7.08 -0.28
CA ARG A 62 21.10 -7.13 -1.22
C ARG A 62 20.66 -6.49 -2.52
N TRP A 63 21.02 -5.23 -2.67
CA TRP A 63 20.66 -4.42 -3.83
C TRP A 63 21.79 -4.42 -4.86
N THR A 64 21.41 -4.54 -6.13
CA THR A 64 22.28 -4.29 -7.27
C THR A 64 21.79 -3.02 -7.93
N GLU A 65 22.62 -1.98 -7.94
CA GLU A 65 22.34 -0.75 -8.68
C GLU A 65 22.23 -1.04 -10.17
N GLN A 66 21.35 -0.31 -10.85
CA GLN A 66 21.06 -0.43 -12.27
C GLN A 66 21.32 0.92 -12.94
N PRO A 67 21.34 0.98 -14.29
CA PRO A 67 21.42 2.26 -14.99
C PRO A 67 20.32 3.23 -14.54
N VAL A 68 20.63 4.52 -14.56
CA VAL A 68 19.68 5.60 -14.27
C VAL A 68 18.43 5.43 -15.14
N ALA A 69 17.27 5.44 -14.49
CA ALA A 69 15.98 5.22 -15.15
C ALA A 69 15.46 6.47 -15.85
N LEU A 70 15.65 7.64 -15.26
CA LEU A 70 15.32 8.94 -15.85
C LEU A 70 16.39 9.98 -15.52
N ALA A 71 16.83 10.70 -16.53
CA ALA A 71 17.64 11.91 -16.40
C ALA A 71 16.82 13.14 -16.83
N PRO A 72 17.01 14.32 -16.21
CA PRO A 72 16.43 15.57 -16.69
C PRO A 72 16.73 15.79 -18.18
N VAL A 73 15.76 16.34 -18.90
CA VAL A 73 15.89 16.76 -20.31
C VAL A 73 15.79 18.28 -20.39
N ALA A 74 16.05 18.88 -21.56
CA ALA A 74 16.06 20.35 -21.71
C ALA A 74 14.82 21.09 -21.18
N ALA A 75 13.66 20.44 -21.10
CA ALA A 75 12.41 21.01 -20.60
C ALA A 75 12.27 20.98 -19.06
N GLU A 76 13.20 20.36 -18.33
CA GLU A 76 13.11 20.19 -16.88
C GLU A 76 14.45 20.36 -16.17
N THR A 77 14.43 21.03 -15.02
CA THR A 77 15.60 21.10 -14.13
C THR A 77 15.81 19.77 -13.41
N GLY A 78 14.73 19.10 -13.00
CA GLY A 78 14.78 17.89 -12.18
C GLY A 78 13.58 16.96 -12.37
N CYS A 79 13.86 15.65 -12.25
CA CYS A 79 12.87 14.58 -12.17
C CYS A 79 12.64 14.22 -10.70
N TRP A 80 11.81 14.96 -10.00
CA TRP A 80 11.53 14.73 -8.58
C TRP A 80 10.67 13.48 -8.35
N SER A 81 10.41 13.17 -7.08
CA SER A 81 9.76 11.95 -6.60
C SER A 81 8.41 11.67 -7.27
N GLY A 82 7.98 10.42 -7.19
CA GLY A 82 6.72 9.95 -7.76
C GLY A 82 6.45 8.47 -7.53
N SER A 83 5.88 7.77 -8.51
CA SER A 83 5.50 6.36 -8.36
C SER A 83 5.54 5.58 -9.66
N VAL A 84 5.59 4.25 -9.52
CA VAL A 84 5.51 3.27 -10.62
C VAL A 84 4.28 2.41 -10.41
N VAL A 85 3.52 2.18 -11.48
CA VAL A 85 2.38 1.27 -11.50
C VAL A 85 2.54 0.24 -12.61
N LEU A 86 2.03 -0.96 -12.34
CA LEU A 86 2.03 -2.10 -13.26
C LEU A 86 0.57 -2.45 -13.63
N PRO A 87 -0.02 -1.81 -14.65
CA PRO A 87 -1.39 -2.09 -15.05
C PRO A 87 -1.51 -3.50 -15.65
N ALA A 88 -2.59 -4.21 -15.32
CA ALA A 88 -2.85 -5.52 -15.91
C ALA A 88 -3.02 -5.41 -17.45
N GLY A 89 -2.24 -6.19 -18.20
CA GLY A 89 -2.33 -6.25 -19.66
C GLY A 89 -1.82 -4.99 -20.39
N ALA A 90 -1.10 -4.09 -19.71
CA ALA A 90 -0.49 -2.93 -20.36
C ALA A 90 0.94 -2.68 -19.87
N ALA A 91 1.66 -1.84 -20.60
CA ALA A 91 3.02 -1.45 -20.22
C ALA A 91 3.06 -0.77 -18.84
N PRO A 92 4.13 -1.00 -18.05
CA PRO A 92 4.41 -0.22 -16.85
C PRO A 92 4.32 1.28 -17.10
N ALA A 93 3.87 2.02 -16.11
CA ALA A 93 3.84 3.48 -16.16
C ALA A 93 4.51 4.05 -14.91
N LEU A 94 5.34 5.07 -15.10
CA LEU A 94 5.83 5.89 -14.00
C LEU A 94 5.22 7.29 -14.09
N PHE A 95 5.02 7.90 -12.94
CA PHE A 95 4.57 9.28 -12.77
C PHE A 95 5.58 9.99 -11.88
N TYR A 96 6.01 11.16 -12.27
CA TYR A 96 7.00 11.92 -11.52
C TYR A 96 6.67 13.41 -11.53
N THR A 97 7.21 14.09 -10.53
CA THR A 97 7.14 15.55 -10.44
C THR A 97 8.22 16.15 -11.34
N ARG A 98 7.82 16.84 -12.40
CA ARG A 98 8.71 17.61 -13.26
C ARG A 98 8.87 19.01 -12.70
N VAL A 99 10.11 19.42 -12.42
CA VAL A 99 10.45 20.82 -12.19
C VAL A 99 10.72 21.49 -13.53
N PRO A 100 9.93 22.49 -13.96
CA PRO A 100 10.14 23.15 -15.24
C PRO A 100 11.52 23.80 -15.33
N ALA A 101 12.18 23.71 -16.49
CA ALA A 101 13.46 24.36 -16.73
C ALA A 101 13.35 25.88 -16.51
N GLY A 102 14.18 26.43 -15.62
CA GLY A 102 14.19 27.87 -15.28
C GLY A 102 12.91 28.39 -14.62
N GLY A 103 11.96 27.52 -14.28
CA GLY A 103 10.68 27.88 -13.68
C GLY A 103 10.68 27.74 -12.16
N ASP A 104 9.59 28.20 -11.55
CA ASP A 104 9.33 28.05 -10.12
C ASP A 104 9.05 26.56 -9.78
N PRO A 105 9.83 25.92 -8.89
CA PRO A 105 9.55 24.56 -8.43
C PRO A 105 8.17 24.39 -7.78
N ALA A 106 7.55 25.46 -7.25
CA ALA A 106 6.20 25.39 -6.74
C ALA A 106 5.15 25.10 -7.84
N LEU A 107 5.45 25.47 -9.08
CA LEU A 107 4.63 25.20 -10.27
C LEU A 107 4.91 23.83 -10.89
N ALA A 108 5.41 22.88 -10.10
CA ALA A 108 5.77 21.57 -10.58
C ALA A 108 4.60 20.83 -11.24
N GLN A 109 4.96 20.05 -12.25
CA GLN A 109 4.03 19.37 -13.16
C GLN A 109 4.10 17.86 -12.93
N VAL A 110 3.06 17.13 -13.31
CA VAL A 110 3.13 15.66 -13.31
C VAL A 110 3.33 15.16 -14.72
N VAL A 111 4.39 14.40 -14.93
CA VAL A 111 4.72 13.79 -16.22
C VAL A 111 4.63 12.28 -16.10
N ARG A 112 4.25 11.63 -17.20
CA ARG A 112 4.19 10.18 -17.33
C ARG A 112 5.29 9.67 -18.26
N ALA A 113 5.87 8.52 -17.94
CA ALA A 113 6.64 7.71 -18.87
C ALA A 113 6.15 6.25 -18.88
N ARG A 114 6.35 5.57 -20.00
CA ARG A 114 6.03 4.14 -20.22
C ARG A 114 7.30 3.30 -20.12
N GLY A 115 7.24 2.23 -19.35
CA GLY A 115 8.36 1.32 -19.13
C GLY A 115 8.31 0.11 -20.04
N ALA A 116 9.47 -0.48 -20.30
CA ALA A 116 9.58 -1.86 -20.74
C ALA A 116 9.20 -2.83 -19.59
N ALA A 117 8.95 -4.11 -19.92
CA ALA A 117 8.54 -5.12 -18.94
C ALA A 117 9.60 -5.36 -17.84
N ASP A 118 10.87 -5.14 -18.16
CA ASP A 118 12.00 -5.26 -17.25
C ASP A 118 12.19 -4.05 -16.31
N LEU A 119 11.39 -2.99 -16.50
CA LEU A 119 11.43 -1.74 -15.75
C LEU A 119 12.77 -0.98 -15.81
N ARG A 120 13.64 -1.30 -16.78
CA ARG A 120 14.96 -0.69 -16.95
C ARG A 120 14.96 0.43 -17.96
N THR A 121 14.09 0.33 -18.97
CA THR A 121 13.98 1.35 -20.02
C THR A 121 12.64 2.06 -19.92
N TRP A 122 12.70 3.40 -19.97
CA TRP A 122 11.53 4.26 -19.86
C TRP A 122 11.48 5.26 -21.02
N ARG A 123 10.31 5.39 -21.64
CA ARG A 123 10.03 6.39 -22.67
C ARG A 123 9.01 7.38 -22.13
N ARG A 124 9.40 8.65 -21.99
CA ARG A 124 8.48 9.75 -21.67
C ARG A 124 7.34 9.79 -22.69
N ASP A 125 6.12 10.01 -22.22
CA ASP A 125 5.01 10.22 -23.14
C ASP A 125 5.22 11.57 -23.86
N PRO A 126 5.02 11.64 -25.20
CA PRO A 126 5.23 12.87 -25.96
C PRO A 126 4.13 13.91 -25.75
N VAL A 127 3.13 13.61 -24.91
CA VAL A 127 2.03 14.51 -24.58
C VAL A 127 2.51 15.52 -23.54
N ALA A 128 1.91 16.71 -23.54
CA ALA A 128 1.96 17.66 -22.43
C ALA A 128 1.85 16.94 -21.06
N PRO A 129 2.40 17.54 -19.99
CA PRO A 129 2.32 16.95 -18.65
C PRO A 129 0.88 16.54 -18.34
N VAL A 130 0.69 15.36 -17.76
CA VAL A 130 -0.64 14.82 -17.47
C VAL A 130 -1.38 15.66 -16.43
N ILE A 131 -0.63 16.45 -15.65
CA ILE A 131 -1.14 17.56 -14.83
C ILE A 131 -0.20 18.75 -15.04
N ALA A 132 -0.72 19.86 -15.55
CA ALA A 132 0.06 21.01 -16.01
C ALA A 132 0.58 21.94 -14.90
N GLY A 133 0.10 21.78 -13.68
CA GLY A 133 0.48 22.57 -12.51
C GLY A 133 -0.59 22.53 -11.41
N PRO A 134 -0.36 23.21 -10.29
CA PRO A 134 -1.31 23.25 -9.17
C PRO A 134 -2.70 23.80 -9.59
N PRO A 135 -3.80 23.24 -9.08
CA PRO A 135 -5.15 23.80 -9.28
C PRO A 135 -5.33 25.08 -8.43
N PRO A 136 -6.37 25.91 -8.68
CA PRO A 136 -6.47 27.27 -8.12
C PRO A 136 -6.33 27.46 -6.59
N ALA A 137 -6.63 26.44 -5.77
CA ALA A 137 -6.53 26.50 -4.31
C ALA A 137 -5.23 25.89 -3.73
N VAL A 138 -4.29 25.52 -4.60
CA VAL A 138 -3.04 24.85 -4.26
C VAL A 138 -1.89 25.73 -4.74
N ALA A 139 -1.02 26.12 -3.82
CA ALA A 139 0.14 26.95 -4.12
C ALA A 139 1.33 26.11 -4.62
N GLU A 140 1.49 24.90 -4.10
CA GLU A 140 2.60 24.01 -4.40
C GLU A 140 2.12 22.56 -4.32
N MET A 141 2.57 21.70 -5.23
CA MET A 141 2.29 20.26 -5.17
C MET A 141 3.41 19.41 -5.76
N ARG A 142 3.60 18.19 -5.24
CA ARG A 142 4.57 17.21 -5.75
C ARG A 142 4.29 15.79 -5.26
N ASP A 143 5.15 14.87 -5.69
CA ASP A 143 5.28 13.48 -5.25
C ASP A 143 4.04 12.62 -5.54
N PRO A 144 3.67 12.42 -6.82
CA PRO A 144 2.50 11.64 -7.20
C PRO A 144 2.62 10.17 -6.77
N SER A 145 1.73 9.75 -5.87
CA SER A 145 1.53 8.34 -5.50
C SER A 145 0.26 7.80 -6.16
N VAL A 146 0.42 6.82 -7.06
CA VAL A 146 -0.66 6.30 -7.91
C VAL A 146 -1.04 4.88 -7.55
N TRP A 147 -2.34 4.60 -7.46
CA TRP A 147 -2.85 3.23 -7.27
C TRP A 147 -4.17 2.98 -7.99
N ARG A 148 -4.50 1.69 -8.16
CA ARG A 148 -5.77 1.25 -8.72
C ARG A 148 -6.85 1.17 -7.62
N ALA A 149 -7.89 1.99 -7.77
CA ALA A 149 -9.13 1.91 -7.01
C ALA A 149 -10.16 1.04 -7.73
N ALA A 150 -11.32 0.79 -7.09
CA ALA A 150 -12.37 -0.05 -7.67
C ALA A 150 -13.00 0.55 -8.95
N ASP A 151 -13.04 1.87 -9.04
CA ASP A 151 -13.69 2.65 -10.10
C ASP A 151 -12.68 3.31 -11.07
N GLY A 152 -11.39 2.96 -10.99
CA GLY A 152 -10.36 3.57 -11.83
C GLY A 152 -9.04 3.75 -11.10
N TRP A 153 -8.28 4.75 -11.51
CA TRP A 153 -7.00 5.12 -10.90
C TRP A 153 -7.16 6.32 -9.97
N ARG A 154 -6.34 6.35 -8.94
CA ARG A 154 -6.18 7.48 -8.02
C ARG A 154 -4.72 7.90 -8.01
N MET A 155 -4.51 9.19 -7.88
CA MET A 155 -3.21 9.80 -7.64
C MET A 155 -3.37 10.76 -6.48
N VAL A 156 -2.50 10.68 -5.49
CA VAL A 156 -2.36 11.71 -4.45
C VAL A 156 -1.05 12.45 -4.60
N LEU A 157 -1.05 13.74 -4.29
CA LEU A 157 0.12 14.60 -4.27
C LEU A 157 0.20 15.33 -2.93
N GLY A 158 1.41 15.49 -2.45
CA GLY A 158 1.73 16.36 -1.33
C GLY A 158 1.53 17.80 -1.76
N ALA A 159 0.96 18.65 -0.91
CA ALA A 159 0.55 19.99 -1.32
C ALA A 159 0.64 21.02 -0.19
N ARG A 160 0.89 22.27 -0.57
CA ARG A 160 0.64 23.46 0.25
C ARG A 160 -0.52 24.20 -0.38
N LEU A 161 -1.57 24.44 0.39
CA LEU A 161 -2.73 25.20 -0.07
C LEU A 161 -2.39 26.70 -0.14
N SER A 162 -3.19 27.46 -0.88
CA SER A 162 -3.00 28.91 -1.02
C SER A 162 -3.20 29.67 0.31
N ASP A 163 -3.87 29.07 1.29
CA ASP A 163 -3.99 29.58 2.66
C ASP A 163 -2.78 29.21 3.56
N GLY A 164 -1.77 28.55 2.99
CA GLY A 164 -0.55 28.12 3.68
C GLY A 164 -0.63 26.76 4.36
N ALA A 165 -1.81 26.12 4.43
CA ALA A 165 -1.94 24.82 5.09
C ALA A 165 -1.30 23.70 4.27
N ALA A 166 -0.53 22.83 4.94
CA ALA A 166 -0.10 21.57 4.34
C ALA A 166 -1.31 20.66 4.08
N ALA A 167 -1.26 19.89 2.98
CA ALA A 167 -2.36 19.07 2.53
C ALA A 167 -1.90 17.90 1.65
N VAL A 168 -2.85 17.00 1.38
CA VAL A 168 -2.79 15.99 0.33
C VAL A 168 -3.95 16.23 -0.62
N VAL A 169 -3.66 16.39 -1.91
CA VAL A 169 -4.68 16.55 -2.97
C VAL A 169 -4.80 15.29 -3.80
N GLN A 170 -5.94 15.10 -4.45
CA GLN A 170 -6.23 13.90 -5.24
C GLN A 170 -6.65 14.22 -6.66
N TYR A 171 -6.30 13.29 -7.55
CA TYR A 171 -6.78 13.21 -8.92
C TYR A 171 -7.33 11.82 -9.23
N ARG A 172 -8.24 11.75 -10.21
CA ARG A 172 -8.77 10.49 -10.75
C ARG A 172 -8.49 10.36 -12.24
N SER A 173 -8.31 9.12 -12.67
CA SER A 173 -8.16 8.78 -14.09
C SER A 173 -8.79 7.43 -14.41
N ALA A 174 -9.34 7.28 -15.61
CA ALA A 174 -9.78 5.98 -16.12
C ALA A 174 -8.62 5.20 -16.78
N ASP A 175 -7.64 5.91 -17.35
CA ASP A 175 -6.74 5.42 -18.40
C ASP A 175 -5.25 5.74 -18.17
N LEU A 176 -4.90 6.34 -17.02
CA LEU A 176 -3.54 6.78 -16.68
C LEU A 176 -3.01 7.92 -17.57
N ARG A 177 -3.85 8.55 -18.39
CA ARG A 177 -3.47 9.64 -19.32
C ARG A 177 -4.17 10.92 -18.94
N THR A 178 -5.48 10.86 -18.79
CA THR A 178 -6.30 12.03 -18.46
C THR A 178 -6.62 12.01 -16.98
N TRP A 179 -6.21 13.06 -16.28
CA TRP A 179 -6.40 13.22 -14.84
C TRP A 179 -7.30 14.41 -14.55
N ARG A 180 -8.27 14.21 -13.67
CA ARG A 180 -9.14 15.27 -13.17
C ARG A 180 -8.89 15.48 -11.69
N HIS A 181 -8.68 16.73 -11.29
CA HIS A 181 -8.59 17.11 -9.88
C HIS A 181 -9.90 16.73 -9.16
N ASP A 182 -9.76 16.08 -8.00
CA ASP A 182 -10.87 15.52 -7.22
C ASP A 182 -10.82 15.98 -5.76
N GLY A 183 -10.18 17.11 -5.50
CA GLY A 183 -10.22 17.82 -4.23
C GLY A 183 -9.10 17.46 -3.25
N ILE A 184 -9.28 17.94 -2.02
CA ILE A 184 -8.35 17.77 -0.90
C ILE A 184 -8.74 16.50 -0.14
N VAL A 185 -7.80 15.57 -0.03
CA VAL A 185 -7.96 14.30 0.71
C VAL A 185 -7.83 14.54 2.20
N ALA A 186 -6.78 15.27 2.59
CA ALA A 186 -6.47 15.63 3.96
C ALA A 186 -5.81 17.00 3.95
N ARG A 187 -6.03 17.79 5.01
CA ARG A 187 -5.36 19.07 5.23
C ARG A 187 -4.87 19.11 6.67
N GLN A 188 -3.94 20.01 6.96
CA GLN A 188 -3.54 20.33 8.32
C GLN A 188 -4.72 20.99 9.05
N ASP A 189 -5.51 20.18 9.74
CA ASP A 189 -6.56 20.57 10.69
C ASP A 189 -6.56 19.62 11.91
N GLY A 190 -7.21 20.02 13.01
CA GLY A 190 -7.57 19.16 14.15
C GLY A 190 -6.59 18.03 14.53
N GLY A 191 -5.44 18.35 15.14
CA GLY A 191 -4.48 17.36 15.67
C GLY A 191 -3.53 16.75 14.61
N ALA A 192 -3.67 17.12 13.33
CA ALA A 192 -2.69 16.81 12.30
C ALA A 192 -1.33 17.49 12.57
N PRO A 193 -0.21 16.90 12.13
CA PRO A 193 1.12 17.47 12.34
C PRO A 193 1.27 18.82 11.61
N PRO A 194 1.79 19.86 12.28
CA PRO A 194 2.04 21.13 11.63
C PRO A 194 3.18 20.99 10.61
N GLY A 195 3.09 21.67 9.48
CA GLY A 195 4.17 21.75 8.49
C GLY A 195 3.86 22.79 7.42
N SER A 196 4.91 23.32 6.77
CA SER A 196 4.73 24.19 5.60
C SER A 196 4.29 23.40 4.37
N LEU A 197 4.63 22.11 4.34
CA LEU A 197 4.21 21.19 3.28
C LEU A 197 4.18 19.74 3.80
N TRP A 198 3.26 18.95 3.25
CA TRP A 198 3.32 17.48 3.35
C TRP A 198 3.85 16.91 2.05
N GLU A 199 4.97 16.20 2.12
CA GLU A 199 5.67 15.57 1.01
C GLU A 199 5.44 14.05 1.00
N CYS A 200 5.70 13.42 -0.14
CA CYS A 200 5.70 11.97 -0.32
C CYS A 200 4.45 11.25 0.29
N PRO A 201 3.21 11.69 0.01
CA PRO A 201 2.04 11.07 0.62
C PRO A 201 1.86 9.62 0.18
N GLN A 202 1.52 8.75 1.12
CA GLN A 202 1.13 7.36 0.85
C GLN A 202 -0.22 7.08 1.51
N LEU A 203 -1.24 6.77 0.71
CA LEU A 203 -2.58 6.44 1.19
C LEU A 203 -2.92 5.00 0.82
N PHE A 204 -3.16 4.13 1.81
CA PHE A 204 -3.45 2.73 1.56
C PHE A 204 -4.26 2.06 2.67
N PRO A 205 -5.03 1.01 2.36
CA PRO A 205 -5.69 0.20 3.38
C PRO A 205 -4.68 -0.76 4.05
N LEU A 206 -4.83 -0.96 5.35
CA LEU A 206 -4.08 -1.90 6.18
C LEU A 206 -4.94 -2.37 7.36
N ASP A 207 -5.04 -3.69 7.57
CA ASP A 207 -5.71 -4.31 8.73
C ASP A 207 -7.10 -3.75 9.07
N GLY A 208 -7.90 -3.47 8.04
CA GLY A 208 -9.29 -3.00 8.19
C GLY A 208 -9.46 -1.48 8.37
N THR A 209 -8.37 -0.70 8.36
CA THR A 209 -8.40 0.77 8.38
C THR A 209 -7.62 1.34 7.20
N TRP A 210 -7.69 2.65 7.00
CA TRP A 210 -6.81 3.37 6.06
C TRP A 210 -5.67 4.03 6.81
N VAL A 211 -4.50 4.00 6.18
CA VAL A 211 -3.27 4.64 6.65
C VAL A 211 -2.92 5.75 5.67
N LEU A 212 -2.68 6.94 6.19
CA LEU A 212 -2.02 8.04 5.48
C LEU A 212 -0.63 8.23 6.08
N LEU A 213 0.42 8.13 5.28
CA LEU A 213 1.77 8.58 5.63
C LEU A 213 2.08 9.88 4.90
N VAL A 214 2.71 10.82 5.59
CA VAL A 214 3.23 12.07 5.01
C VAL A 214 4.59 12.41 5.60
N SER A 215 5.49 12.93 4.78
CA SER A 215 6.76 13.49 5.22
C SER A 215 6.54 14.98 5.47
N VAL A 216 6.69 15.42 6.72
CA VAL A 216 6.31 16.76 7.14
C VAL A 216 7.51 17.68 7.00
N LEU A 217 7.41 18.64 6.08
CA LEU A 217 8.41 19.68 5.89
C LEU A 217 8.05 20.87 6.80
N HIS A 218 9.06 21.43 7.45
CA HIS A 218 8.94 22.65 8.23
C HIS A 218 9.96 23.67 7.76
N ASP A 219 9.56 24.93 7.75
CA ASP A 219 10.47 26.04 7.55
C ASP A 219 11.24 26.27 8.87
N GLY A 220 12.44 25.70 9.00
CA GLY A 220 13.35 25.93 10.13
C GLY A 220 13.17 25.04 11.38
N ALA A 221 12.29 24.03 11.37
CA ALA A 221 12.11 23.07 12.48
C ALA A 221 12.13 21.60 12.01
N GLY A 222 12.17 20.66 12.96
CA GLY A 222 12.46 19.24 12.71
C GLY A 222 11.56 18.56 11.66
N GLN A 223 12.16 18.12 10.56
CA GLN A 223 11.51 17.26 9.55
C GLN A 223 11.31 15.84 10.10
N GLY A 224 10.20 15.21 9.75
CA GLY A 224 9.92 13.82 10.14
C GLY A 224 8.74 13.23 9.38
N VAL A 225 8.48 11.94 9.61
CA VAL A 225 7.36 11.24 8.98
C VAL A 225 6.22 11.08 9.99
N ALA A 226 5.03 11.48 9.59
CA ALA A 226 3.81 11.29 10.35
C ALA A 226 2.93 10.22 9.68
N TYR A 227 2.10 9.56 10.49
CA TYR A 227 1.04 8.70 10.02
C TYR A 227 -0.29 9.10 10.63
N ALA A 228 -1.37 8.79 9.92
CA ALA A 228 -2.72 8.80 10.45
C ALA A 228 -3.40 7.46 10.20
N LEU A 229 -4.26 7.04 11.13
CA LEU A 229 -5.19 5.93 10.94
C LEU A 229 -6.61 6.49 10.88
N GLY A 230 -7.43 5.97 9.97
CA GLY A 230 -8.77 6.50 9.77
C GLY A 230 -9.54 5.82 8.66
N ASP A 231 -10.47 6.57 8.09
CA ASP A 231 -11.37 6.12 7.03
C ASP A 231 -11.15 6.95 5.77
N TYR A 232 -11.23 6.30 4.60
CA TYR A 232 -11.19 6.96 3.31
C TYR A 232 -12.38 6.53 2.47
N ASP A 233 -13.22 7.50 2.10
CA ASP A 233 -14.47 7.28 1.38
C ASP A 233 -14.30 7.27 -0.16
N GLY A 234 -13.06 7.40 -0.65
CA GLY A 234 -12.76 7.57 -2.07
C GLY A 234 -12.52 9.02 -2.50
N ARG A 235 -12.74 9.99 -1.61
CA ARG A 235 -12.51 11.44 -1.79
C ARG A 235 -11.73 12.04 -0.64
N ARG A 236 -12.22 11.86 0.59
CA ARG A 236 -11.67 12.44 1.80
C ARG A 236 -11.15 11.34 2.72
N PHE A 237 -10.03 11.63 3.37
CA PHE A 237 -9.51 10.84 4.48
C PHE A 237 -9.88 11.54 5.80
N THR A 238 -10.57 10.82 6.68
CA THR A 238 -10.94 11.28 8.01
C THR A 238 -10.06 10.57 9.02
N ALA A 239 -9.08 11.30 9.57
CA ALA A 239 -8.20 10.76 10.59
C ALA A 239 -8.96 10.51 11.90
N ARG A 240 -8.80 9.30 12.45
CA ARG A 240 -9.19 8.97 13.83
C ARG A 240 -8.05 9.29 14.80
N THR A 241 -6.81 9.09 14.36
CA THR A 241 -5.61 9.37 15.16
C THR A 241 -4.45 9.76 14.26
N TRP A 242 -3.56 10.59 14.79
CA TRP A 242 -2.26 10.93 14.21
C TRP A 242 -1.14 10.44 15.13
N GLY A 243 -0.04 10.03 14.52
CA GLY A 243 1.16 9.63 15.24
C GLY A 243 2.42 9.92 14.46
N ARG A 244 3.54 9.90 15.16
CA ARG A 244 4.87 9.99 14.55
C ARG A 244 5.30 8.59 14.09
N PHE A 245 5.69 8.45 12.83
CA PHE A 245 6.13 7.18 12.25
C PHE A 245 7.54 6.80 12.69
N SER A 246 8.48 7.75 12.66
CA SER A 246 9.88 7.54 13.02
C SER A 246 10.31 8.43 14.20
N HIS A 247 11.02 7.85 15.16
CA HIS A 247 11.62 8.59 16.28
C HIS A 247 13.09 8.86 15.97
N GLY A 248 13.44 10.11 15.67
CA GLY A 248 14.81 10.54 15.34
C GLY A 248 14.94 11.13 13.94
N ALA A 249 15.98 11.95 13.75
CA ALA A 249 16.15 12.81 12.57
C ALA A 249 16.38 12.14 11.20
N PRO A 250 16.88 10.89 11.04
CA PRO A 250 17.32 10.47 9.71
C PRO A 250 16.20 9.91 8.83
N MET A 251 15.08 9.40 9.35
CA MET A 251 14.07 8.77 8.49
C MET A 251 13.09 9.80 7.90
N TYR A 252 13.09 9.92 6.57
CA TYR A 252 12.22 10.81 5.80
C TYR A 252 11.72 10.15 4.52
N ALA A 253 10.85 10.82 3.76
CA ALA A 253 10.37 10.39 2.44
C ALA A 253 9.96 8.90 2.38
N THR A 254 9.06 8.49 3.28
CA THR A 254 8.71 7.06 3.42
C THR A 254 7.74 6.61 2.34
N THR A 255 8.15 5.61 1.56
CA THR A 255 7.33 5.00 0.50
C THR A 255 6.81 3.64 0.93
N ALA A 256 5.51 3.41 0.72
CA ALA A 256 4.85 2.16 1.00
C ALA A 256 4.72 1.29 -0.25
N PHE A 257 4.88 -0.03 -0.10
CA PHE A 257 4.78 -0.99 -1.19
C PHE A 257 4.18 -2.31 -0.72
N ARG A 258 3.90 -3.20 -1.67
CA ARG A 258 3.53 -4.59 -1.38
C ARG A 258 4.69 -5.50 -1.74
N ASP A 259 5.06 -6.37 -0.83
CA ASP A 259 6.08 -7.36 -1.13
C ASP A 259 5.52 -8.55 -1.93
N ALA A 260 6.38 -9.52 -2.27
CA ALA A 260 5.99 -10.71 -3.02
C ALA A 260 4.94 -11.58 -2.31
N ALA A 261 4.83 -11.48 -0.97
CA ALA A 261 3.81 -12.15 -0.17
C ALA A 261 2.55 -11.29 0.03
N GLY A 262 2.48 -10.11 -0.59
CA GLY A 262 1.37 -9.18 -0.50
C GLY A 262 1.32 -8.39 0.80
N ARG A 263 2.34 -8.47 1.66
CA ARG A 263 2.43 -7.70 2.91
C ARG A 263 2.67 -6.23 2.62
N ARG A 264 2.10 -5.35 3.44
CA ARG A 264 2.38 -3.92 3.36
C ARG A 264 3.73 -3.64 3.96
N CYS A 265 4.64 -3.08 3.17
CA CYS A 265 5.99 -2.76 3.58
C CYS A 265 6.31 -1.28 3.33
N VAL A 266 7.40 -0.79 3.94
CA VAL A 266 7.92 0.55 3.71
C VAL A 266 9.45 0.57 3.61
N LEU A 267 9.95 1.54 2.85
CA LEU A 267 11.33 2.00 2.82
C LEU A 267 11.32 3.53 3.03
N SER A 268 12.40 4.05 3.61
CA SER A 268 12.56 5.48 3.91
C SER A 268 13.94 5.94 3.47
N TRP A 269 14.08 7.22 3.15
CA TRP A 269 15.37 7.85 3.05
C TRP A 269 15.99 8.00 4.45
N LEU A 270 17.27 7.66 4.57
CA LEU A 270 18.12 7.99 5.71
C LEU A 270 18.95 9.24 5.36
N ARG A 271 18.56 10.36 5.96
CA ARG A 271 19.15 11.68 5.75
C ARG A 271 20.58 11.77 6.27
N GLU A 272 21.42 12.48 5.53
CA GLU A 272 22.69 12.96 6.05
C GLU A 272 22.46 14.04 7.11
N HIS A 273 23.36 14.11 8.09
CA HIS A 273 23.38 15.22 9.01
C HIS A 273 23.81 16.50 8.26
N GLY A 274 22.99 17.55 8.30
CA GLY A 274 23.27 18.81 7.59
C GLY A 274 23.05 18.75 6.07
N ASP A 275 22.34 17.74 5.56
CA ASP A 275 21.95 17.60 4.14
C ASP A 275 23.11 17.57 3.12
N ALA A 276 24.29 17.14 3.57
CA ALA A 276 25.47 16.92 2.74
C ALA A 276 26.31 15.77 3.29
N ALA A 277 27.01 15.04 2.42
CA ALA A 277 27.99 14.08 2.89
C ALA A 277 29.20 14.77 3.52
N PRO A 278 29.94 14.08 4.42
CA PRO A 278 31.23 14.54 4.89
C PRO A 278 32.18 14.84 3.73
N PRO A 279 33.04 15.89 3.80
CA PRO A 279 34.01 16.22 2.76
C PRO A 279 34.83 15.01 2.32
N GLY A 280 35.04 14.86 1.01
CA GLY A 280 35.76 13.73 0.41
C GLY A 280 34.94 12.43 0.27
N SER A 281 33.72 12.36 0.80
CA SER A 281 32.84 11.19 0.59
C SER A 281 32.36 11.14 -0.86
N PRO A 282 32.50 10.00 -1.56
CA PRO A 282 32.05 9.87 -2.95
C PRO A 282 30.55 9.62 -3.08
N TRP A 283 29.84 9.43 -1.96
CA TRP A 283 28.40 9.15 -1.91
C TRP A 283 27.72 9.81 -0.71
N ALA A 284 26.40 10.00 -0.80
CA ALA A 284 25.55 10.60 0.22
C ALA A 284 24.16 9.96 0.22
N GLY A 285 23.60 9.77 1.41
CA GLY A 285 22.27 9.22 1.63
C GLY A 285 22.22 7.69 1.54
N ALA A 286 21.27 7.11 2.26
CA ALA A 286 21.01 5.68 2.24
C ALA A 286 19.51 5.38 2.30
N LEU A 287 19.12 4.18 1.88
CA LEU A 287 17.76 3.67 2.13
C LEU A 287 17.72 2.89 3.44
N SER A 288 16.63 3.05 4.19
CA SER A 288 16.36 2.28 5.41
C SER A 288 16.23 0.79 5.11
N LEU A 289 16.36 -0.05 6.14
CA LEU A 289 15.96 -1.44 6.03
C LEU A 289 14.44 -1.54 5.74
N PRO A 290 13.97 -2.60 5.07
CA PRO A 290 12.54 -2.79 4.84
C PRO A 290 11.79 -3.16 6.12
N TRP A 291 10.64 -2.53 6.33
CA TRP A 291 9.74 -2.80 7.46
C TRP A 291 8.38 -3.28 6.97
N VAL A 292 7.79 -4.26 7.64
CA VAL A 292 6.40 -4.70 7.45
C VAL A 292 5.51 -3.91 8.41
N LEU A 293 4.42 -3.36 7.88
CA LEU A 293 3.44 -2.61 8.66
C LEU A 293 2.30 -3.51 9.12
N SER A 294 1.77 -3.21 10.30
CA SER A 294 0.50 -3.72 10.82
C SER A 294 -0.18 -2.68 11.71
N VAL A 295 -1.47 -2.81 11.97
CA VAL A 295 -2.22 -1.93 12.89
C VAL A 295 -2.61 -2.69 14.15
N ALA A 296 -2.44 -2.05 15.32
CA ALA A 296 -2.92 -2.55 16.60
C ALA A 296 -3.61 -1.42 17.37
N GLY A 297 -4.95 -1.49 17.46
CA GLY A 297 -5.76 -0.40 17.99
C GLY A 297 -5.53 0.89 17.19
N ASP A 298 -5.17 1.96 17.88
CA ASP A 298 -4.87 3.27 17.30
C ASP A 298 -3.37 3.51 17.07
N ARG A 299 -2.60 2.43 16.85
CA ARG A 299 -1.16 2.51 16.57
C ARG A 299 -0.79 1.78 15.29
N LEU A 300 0.02 2.45 14.47
CA LEU A 300 0.75 1.82 13.38
C LEU A 300 2.03 1.19 13.94
N LEU A 301 2.22 -0.10 13.66
CA LEU A 301 3.40 -0.86 14.07
C LEU A 301 4.27 -1.15 12.83
N ALA A 302 5.58 -1.10 13.02
CA ALA A 302 6.58 -1.48 12.02
C ALA A 302 7.47 -2.60 12.59
N ALA A 303 7.49 -3.74 11.90
CA ALA A 303 8.33 -4.89 12.25
C ALA A 303 9.40 -5.10 11.16
N PRO A 304 10.62 -5.53 11.51
CA PRO A 304 11.65 -5.86 10.52
C PRO A 304 11.14 -6.86 9.48
N HIS A 305 11.41 -6.62 8.20
CA HIS A 305 11.03 -7.56 7.14
C HIS A 305 11.66 -8.95 7.35
N PRO A 306 10.96 -10.08 7.09
CA PRO A 306 11.50 -11.42 7.36
C PRO A 306 12.79 -11.78 6.65
N HIS A 307 13.12 -11.12 5.53
CA HIS A 307 14.43 -11.30 4.87
C HIS A 307 15.62 -10.83 5.73
N LEU A 308 15.40 -9.90 6.67
CA LEU A 308 16.44 -9.50 7.64
C LEU A 308 16.83 -10.65 8.57
N GLY A 309 15.86 -11.48 8.98
CA GLY A 309 16.11 -12.65 9.83
C GLY A 309 17.00 -13.70 9.16
N ARG A 310 17.03 -13.73 7.82
CA ARG A 310 17.87 -14.64 7.02
C ARG A 310 19.31 -14.14 6.82
N CYS A 311 19.59 -12.89 7.19
CA CYS A 311 20.89 -12.24 6.94
C CYS A 311 21.89 -12.37 8.11
N GLY A 312 21.59 -13.20 9.13
CA GLY A 312 22.59 -13.68 10.09
C GLY A 312 23.26 -12.65 11.00
N THR A 313 22.76 -11.41 11.14
CA THR A 313 23.37 -10.43 12.07
C THR A 313 22.40 -9.33 12.47
N VAL A 314 21.38 -9.70 13.24
CA VAL A 314 20.94 -8.80 14.32
C VAL A 314 21.93 -9.09 15.43
N VAL A 315 22.79 -8.15 15.76
CA VAL A 315 23.55 -8.26 17.01
C VAL A 315 22.50 -8.17 18.12
N ARG A 316 22.04 -9.32 18.60
CA ARG A 316 21.33 -9.43 19.88
C ARG A 316 22.38 -9.25 20.98
N ALA A 317 22.98 -8.06 21.07
CA ALA A 317 23.81 -7.75 22.22
C ALA A 317 22.86 -7.30 23.33
N PRO A 318 22.74 -8.03 24.44
CA PRO A 318 22.53 -7.34 25.69
C PRO A 318 23.70 -6.35 25.87
N GLY A 319 23.41 -5.07 26.12
CA GLY A 319 24.42 -4.09 26.51
C GLY A 319 24.69 -2.94 25.53
N ARG A 320 25.97 -2.58 25.40
CA ARG A 320 26.48 -1.32 24.82
C ARG A 320 26.93 -1.52 23.37
N VAL A 321 26.44 -0.70 22.43
CA VAL A 321 26.83 -0.71 21.01
C VAL A 321 27.25 0.68 20.58
N THR A 322 28.46 0.82 20.02
CA THR A 322 29.01 2.10 19.56
C THR A 322 29.27 2.11 18.05
N ALA A 323 28.89 3.19 17.36
CA ALA A 323 29.28 3.49 15.98
C ALA A 323 29.20 5.02 15.73
N GLY A 324 30.10 5.57 14.90
CA GLY A 324 30.06 6.99 14.52
C GLY A 324 30.10 7.98 15.69
N GLY A 325 30.82 7.64 16.78
CA GLY A 325 30.87 8.46 18.00
C GLY A 325 29.62 8.41 18.89
N LEU A 326 28.60 7.64 18.48
CA LEU A 326 27.35 7.42 19.20
C LEU A 326 27.35 6.04 19.87
N THR A 327 26.75 5.93 21.04
CA THR A 327 26.67 4.70 21.83
C THR A 327 25.24 4.45 22.29
N PHE A 328 24.63 3.32 21.91
CA PHE A 328 23.42 2.80 22.54
C PHE A 328 23.79 1.96 23.75
N VAL A 329 23.13 2.20 24.88
CA VAL A 329 23.26 1.42 26.12
C VAL A 329 21.89 0.88 26.47
N VAL A 330 21.72 -0.44 26.43
CA VAL A 330 20.50 -1.09 26.91
C VAL A 330 20.50 -1.11 28.44
N GLY A 331 19.65 -0.28 29.05
CA GLY A 331 19.35 -0.30 30.48
C GLY A 331 18.12 -1.16 30.80
N PRO A 332 17.72 -1.23 32.08
CA PRO A 332 16.61 -2.08 32.52
C PRO A 332 15.26 -1.68 31.91
N ASP A 333 15.00 -0.39 31.71
CA ASP A 333 13.69 0.09 31.19
C ASP A 333 13.78 0.77 29.82
N ALA A 334 14.99 1.17 29.42
CA ALA A 334 15.20 2.04 28.28
C ALA A 334 16.54 1.75 27.61
N VAL A 335 16.64 2.13 26.35
CA VAL A 335 17.89 2.21 25.61
C VAL A 335 18.31 3.67 25.55
N THR A 336 19.47 3.99 26.10
CA THR A 336 20.01 5.36 26.07
C THR A 336 21.02 5.47 24.95
N LEU A 337 20.83 6.44 24.06
CA LEU A 337 21.83 6.87 23.09
C LEU A 337 22.68 7.98 23.72
N THR A 338 24.01 7.82 23.72
CA THR A 338 24.96 8.83 24.16
C THR A 338 25.91 9.23 23.04
N GLY A 339 26.39 10.47 23.04
CA GLY A 339 27.43 10.97 22.15
C GLY A 339 28.33 11.94 22.91
N GLY A 340 29.66 11.81 22.76
CA GLY A 340 30.63 12.62 23.53
C GLY A 340 30.47 12.47 25.06
N GLY A 341 30.01 11.31 25.53
CA GLY A 341 29.76 11.03 26.96
C GLY A 341 28.43 11.57 27.51
N ARG A 342 27.64 12.31 26.72
CA ARG A 342 26.35 12.87 27.16
C ARG A 342 25.16 12.07 26.60
N PRO A 343 24.07 11.90 27.36
CA PRO A 343 22.84 11.30 26.83
C PRO A 343 22.18 12.25 25.81
N LEU A 344 21.90 11.71 24.63
CA LEU A 344 21.25 12.41 23.52
C LEU A 344 19.78 12.02 23.40
N LEU A 345 19.46 10.73 23.52
CA LEU A 345 18.11 10.20 23.39
C LEU A 345 17.90 9.07 24.40
N ARG A 346 16.68 8.99 24.95
CA ARG A 346 16.21 7.86 25.77
C ARG A 346 15.06 7.20 25.03
N LEU A 347 15.27 5.97 24.57
CA LEU A 347 14.32 5.19 23.79
C LEU A 347 13.71 4.09 24.68
N PRO A 348 12.44 3.70 24.49
CA PRO A 348 11.83 2.64 25.30
C PRO A 348 12.46 1.26 25.03
N GLY A 349 12.08 0.24 25.81
CA GLY A 349 12.24 -1.16 25.40
C GLY A 349 13.23 -2.01 26.17
N GLY A 350 14.01 -1.44 27.09
CA GLY A 350 14.89 -2.19 28.02
C GLY A 350 15.54 -3.45 27.40
N PRO A 351 15.55 -4.60 28.12
CA PRO A 351 16.09 -5.87 27.63
C PRO A 351 15.42 -6.43 26.37
N SER A 352 14.22 -5.98 26.03
CA SER A 352 13.47 -6.43 24.85
C SER A 352 13.86 -5.72 23.55
N ALA A 353 14.67 -4.66 23.66
CA ALA A 353 15.16 -3.90 22.54
C ALA A 353 16.16 -4.71 21.69
N ARG A 354 16.13 -4.49 20.39
CA ARG A 354 17.10 -5.00 19.43
C ARG A 354 17.88 -3.84 18.85
N LEU A 355 19.20 -3.92 18.97
CA LEU A 355 20.13 -2.98 18.35
C LEU A 355 20.64 -3.58 17.04
N ILE A 356 20.77 -2.73 16.03
CA ILE A 356 21.29 -3.08 14.71
C ILE A 356 22.48 -2.16 14.47
N ARG A 357 23.67 -2.72 14.24
CA ARG A 357 24.83 -1.97 13.77
C ARG A 357 25.15 -2.39 12.34
N ASP A 358 25.30 -1.41 11.45
CA ASP A 358 25.68 -1.60 10.07
C ASP A 358 26.58 -0.45 9.61
N ALA A 359 27.90 -0.66 9.63
CA ALA A 359 28.91 0.39 9.47
C ALA A 359 28.73 1.54 10.49
N ASP A 360 28.49 2.76 10.00
CA ASP A 360 28.18 3.98 10.76
C ASP A 360 26.69 4.11 11.12
N LEU A 361 25.82 3.23 10.61
CA LEU A 361 24.39 3.23 10.90
C LEU A 361 24.07 2.39 12.15
N LEU A 362 23.29 2.99 13.05
CA LEU A 362 22.74 2.34 14.23
C LEU A 362 21.21 2.37 14.16
N GLY A 363 20.60 1.19 14.18
CA GLY A 363 19.16 0.99 14.28
C GLY A 363 18.74 0.48 15.65
N TRP A 364 17.55 0.86 16.08
CA TRP A 364 16.92 0.34 17.29
C TRP A 364 15.48 -0.05 16.97
N SER A 365 15.03 -1.15 17.56
CA SER A 365 13.62 -1.52 17.59
C SER A 365 13.28 -2.09 18.96
N SER A 366 12.12 -1.77 19.50
CA SER A 366 11.59 -2.46 20.68
C SER A 366 10.14 -2.86 20.44
N ARG A 367 9.72 -3.95 21.10
CA ARG A 367 8.30 -4.17 21.33
C ARG A 367 7.92 -3.21 22.45
N GLY A 368 7.09 -2.21 22.17
CA GLY A 368 6.69 -1.26 23.20
C GLY A 368 6.08 -2.00 24.40
N SER A 369 6.47 -1.63 25.62
CA SER A 369 5.74 -2.04 26.82
C SER A 369 4.33 -1.47 26.74
N PRO A 370 3.27 -2.27 26.93
CA PRO A 370 1.91 -1.78 26.95
C PRO A 370 1.71 -0.97 28.25
N GLY A 371 1.94 0.34 28.19
CA GLY A 371 1.36 1.26 29.17
C GLY A 371 -0.15 1.24 28.98
N SER A 372 -0.85 0.59 29.93
CA SER A 372 -2.30 0.43 30.09
C SER A 372 -3.08 -0.12 28.88
N ALA A 373 -3.00 -1.44 28.67
CA ALA A 373 -4.11 -2.22 28.12
C ALA A 373 -4.50 -3.28 29.19
N PRO A 374 -5.79 -3.50 29.49
CA PRO A 374 -6.19 -4.44 30.54
C PRO A 374 -5.76 -5.88 30.21
N PRO A 375 -5.48 -6.73 31.21
CA PRO A 375 -4.83 -8.01 31.01
C PRO A 375 -5.81 -9.03 30.40
N GLY A 376 -5.40 -9.67 29.30
CA GLY A 376 -6.11 -10.83 28.76
C GLY A 376 -6.01 -11.02 27.26
N LEU A 377 -4.80 -11.04 26.66
CA LEU A 377 -4.63 -11.53 25.29
C LEU A 377 -3.30 -12.30 25.17
N THR A 378 -3.41 -13.62 25.09
CA THR A 378 -2.39 -14.51 24.54
C THR A 378 -2.11 -14.15 23.07
N PRO A 379 -0.96 -14.55 22.49
CA PRO A 379 -0.61 -14.24 21.10
C PRO A 379 -1.72 -14.70 20.16
N GLY A 380 -2.47 -13.74 19.61
CA GLY A 380 -3.51 -14.03 18.63
C GLY A 380 -2.91 -14.66 17.39
N THR A 381 -3.44 -15.83 17.03
CA THR A 381 -3.25 -16.46 15.72
C THR A 381 -3.38 -15.39 14.61
N PRO A 382 -2.47 -15.35 13.62
CA PRO A 382 -2.44 -14.30 12.61
C PRO A 382 -3.81 -14.13 11.95
N GLY A 383 -4.36 -12.91 12.05
CA GLY A 383 -5.59 -12.52 11.37
C GLY A 383 -5.42 -12.68 9.86
N LYS A 384 -6.01 -13.74 9.30
CA LYS A 384 -5.89 -14.15 7.90
C LYS A 384 -7.02 -13.52 7.05
N VAL A 385 -6.62 -12.83 5.98
CA VAL A 385 -7.19 -12.88 4.60
C VAL A 385 -8.67 -12.44 4.36
N HIS A 386 -9.51 -12.16 5.35
CA HIS A 386 -10.96 -11.90 5.13
C HIS A 386 -11.35 -10.63 4.32
N LEU A 387 -10.43 -9.66 4.12
CA LEU A 387 -10.77 -8.36 3.51
C LEU A 387 -10.96 -8.41 1.98
N MET A 388 -10.26 -9.29 1.25
CA MET A 388 -10.39 -9.40 -0.21
C MET A 388 -11.73 -10.04 -0.61
N ALA A 389 -12.12 -11.13 0.07
CA ALA A 389 -13.39 -11.81 -0.18
C ALA A 389 -14.61 -10.92 0.09
N THR A 390 -14.51 -9.98 1.03
CA THR A 390 -15.59 -9.03 1.35
C THR A 390 -15.69 -7.90 0.31
N ARG A 391 -14.56 -7.44 -0.23
CA ARG A 391 -14.50 -6.38 -1.26
C ARG A 391 -15.10 -6.84 -2.58
N ASP A 392 -14.68 -8.02 -3.06
CA ASP A 392 -15.07 -8.59 -4.35
C ASP A 392 -16.28 -9.55 -4.25
N MET A 393 -16.97 -9.53 -3.11
CA MET A 393 -18.21 -10.27 -2.91
C MET A 393 -19.28 -9.84 -3.93
N PRO A 394 -19.92 -10.78 -4.65
CA PRO A 394 -21.01 -10.48 -5.55
C PRO A 394 -22.12 -9.68 -4.85
N GLY A 395 -22.68 -8.65 -5.50
CA GLY A 395 -23.70 -7.80 -4.90
C GLY A 395 -24.92 -8.58 -4.36
N THR A 396 -25.23 -9.74 -4.93
CA THR A 396 -26.28 -10.61 -4.39
C THR A 396 -25.95 -11.16 -3.01
N LEU A 397 -24.68 -11.49 -2.76
CA LEU A 397 -24.21 -11.98 -1.46
C LEU A 397 -24.11 -10.86 -0.43
N LYS A 398 -23.73 -9.63 -0.84
CA LYS A 398 -23.74 -8.46 0.04
C LYS A 398 -25.13 -8.15 0.62
N ARG A 399 -26.20 -8.46 -0.13
CA ARG A 399 -27.60 -8.34 0.30
C ARG A 399 -28.18 -9.59 0.97
N SER A 400 -27.36 -10.61 1.18
CA SER A 400 -27.77 -11.88 1.80
C SER A 400 -27.48 -11.89 3.30
N PRO A 401 -28.09 -12.82 4.07
CA PRO A 401 -27.78 -12.99 5.49
C PRO A 401 -26.29 -13.22 5.74
N LYS A 402 -25.81 -12.80 6.93
CA LYS A 402 -24.41 -12.90 7.34
C LYS A 402 -23.83 -14.31 7.15
N LYS A 403 -24.63 -15.36 7.39
CA LYS A 403 -24.18 -16.74 7.20
C LYS A 403 -23.84 -17.08 5.75
N ALA A 404 -24.54 -16.52 4.75
CA ALA A 404 -24.22 -16.71 3.34
C ALA A 404 -22.93 -15.98 2.96
N GLN A 405 -22.76 -14.76 3.49
CA GLN A 405 -21.53 -13.97 3.33
C GLN A 405 -20.33 -14.71 3.93
N ASP A 406 -20.45 -15.23 5.14
CA ASP A 406 -19.38 -15.97 5.83
C ASP A 406 -19.03 -17.28 5.13
N THR A 407 -20.04 -17.97 4.59
CA THR A 407 -19.81 -19.19 3.79
C THR A 407 -19.01 -18.87 2.53
N TYR A 408 -19.30 -17.74 1.87
CA TYR A 408 -18.53 -17.27 0.72
C TYR A 408 -17.10 -16.90 1.11
N VAL A 409 -16.92 -16.09 2.16
CA VAL A 409 -15.60 -15.62 2.62
C VAL A 409 -14.71 -16.81 3.03
N ALA A 410 -15.24 -17.73 3.83
CA ALA A 410 -14.48 -18.89 4.28
C ALA A 410 -14.05 -19.79 3.11
N ALA A 411 -14.96 -20.08 2.17
CA ALA A 411 -14.65 -20.89 1.01
C ALA A 411 -13.71 -20.19 0.02
N HIS A 412 -13.85 -18.87 -0.14
CA HIS A 412 -12.96 -18.05 -0.93
C HIS A 412 -11.54 -18.07 -0.37
N ASP A 413 -11.38 -17.76 0.92
CA ASP A 413 -10.07 -17.76 1.58
C ASP A 413 -9.39 -19.13 1.56
N SER A 414 -10.17 -20.21 1.62
CA SER A 414 -9.64 -21.56 1.44
C SER A 414 -9.16 -21.77 0.00
N ALA A 415 -9.95 -21.37 -0.99
CA ALA A 415 -9.62 -21.55 -2.40
C ALA A 415 -8.45 -20.67 -2.87
N VAL A 416 -8.29 -19.47 -2.31
CA VAL A 416 -7.15 -18.58 -2.57
C VAL A 416 -5.85 -19.20 -2.06
N LYS A 417 -5.88 -19.85 -0.88
CA LYS A 417 -4.71 -20.56 -0.35
C LYS A 417 -4.28 -21.74 -1.23
N GLU A 418 -5.24 -22.41 -1.85
CA GLU A 418 -4.99 -23.61 -2.65
C GLU A 418 -4.63 -23.29 -4.11
N TYR A 419 -5.30 -22.30 -4.71
CA TYR A 419 -5.22 -22.04 -6.15
C TYR A 419 -4.71 -20.64 -6.50
N GLY A 420 -4.43 -19.78 -5.53
CA GLY A 420 -4.18 -18.36 -5.74
C GLY A 420 -5.48 -17.55 -5.99
N GLU A 421 -5.35 -16.23 -5.99
CA GLU A 421 -6.45 -15.30 -6.28
C GLU A 421 -6.88 -15.42 -7.75
N GLY A 422 -8.18 -15.31 -8.03
CA GLY A 422 -8.72 -15.31 -9.40
C GLY A 422 -10.06 -16.03 -9.55
N GLU A 423 -10.51 -16.16 -10.80
CA GLU A 423 -11.85 -16.68 -11.14
C GLU A 423 -12.13 -18.08 -10.57
N ARG A 424 -11.08 -18.90 -10.39
CA ARG A 424 -11.20 -20.24 -9.79
C ARG A 424 -11.60 -20.14 -8.31
N ALA A 425 -11.00 -19.24 -7.53
CA ALA A 425 -11.32 -19.05 -6.12
C ALA A 425 -12.77 -18.54 -5.94
N HIS A 426 -13.20 -17.58 -6.75
CA HIS A 426 -14.59 -17.09 -6.75
C HIS A 426 -15.62 -18.17 -7.12
N ARG A 427 -15.31 -19.03 -8.11
CA ARG A 427 -16.21 -20.14 -8.47
C ARG A 427 -16.33 -21.17 -7.36
N THR A 428 -15.23 -21.52 -6.69
CA THR A 428 -15.24 -22.43 -5.53
C THR A 428 -16.06 -21.84 -4.38
N ALA A 429 -15.88 -20.55 -4.09
CA ALA A 429 -16.65 -19.85 -3.07
C ALA A 429 -18.15 -19.83 -3.38
N LEU A 430 -18.53 -19.55 -4.64
CA LEU A 430 -19.93 -19.54 -5.05
C LEU A 430 -20.55 -20.95 -5.07
N ALA A 431 -19.76 -21.98 -5.35
CA ALA A 431 -20.21 -23.38 -5.24
C ALA A 431 -20.53 -23.76 -3.79
N ALA A 432 -19.69 -23.35 -2.84
CA ALA A 432 -19.94 -23.55 -1.40
C ALA A 432 -21.22 -22.84 -0.93
N VAL A 433 -21.47 -21.61 -1.41
CA VAL A 433 -22.75 -20.91 -1.16
C VAL A 433 -23.93 -21.71 -1.70
N LYS A 434 -23.88 -22.12 -2.98
CA LYS A 434 -24.97 -22.89 -3.62
C LYS A 434 -25.25 -24.22 -2.90
N HIS A 435 -24.28 -24.78 -2.21
CA HIS A 435 -24.47 -26.02 -1.45
C HIS A 435 -25.38 -25.85 -0.23
N ALA A 436 -25.39 -24.67 0.40
CA ALA A 436 -26.15 -24.40 1.62
C ALA A 436 -27.28 -23.35 1.45
N PHE A 437 -27.24 -22.58 0.36
CA PHE A 437 -28.16 -21.49 0.09
C PHE A 437 -28.72 -21.59 -1.33
N GLU A 438 -29.93 -21.08 -1.52
CA GLU A 438 -30.55 -20.88 -2.81
C GLU A 438 -30.80 -19.40 -3.07
N LYS A 439 -30.85 -19.02 -4.34
CA LYS A 439 -31.06 -17.64 -4.73
C LYS A 439 -32.56 -17.33 -4.79
N VAL A 440 -32.99 -16.32 -4.05
CA VAL A 440 -34.36 -15.80 -4.06
C VAL A 440 -34.30 -14.30 -4.37
N GLY A 441 -34.70 -13.94 -5.58
CA GLY A 441 -34.63 -12.58 -6.10
C GLY A 441 -33.18 -12.15 -6.31
N ASP A 442 -32.74 -11.17 -5.53
CA ASP A 442 -31.43 -10.55 -5.63
C ASP A 442 -30.52 -10.86 -4.43
N HIS A 443 -30.89 -11.82 -3.57
CA HIS A 443 -30.11 -12.31 -2.44
C HIS A 443 -30.21 -13.85 -2.31
N TRP A 444 -29.52 -14.41 -1.31
CA TRP A 444 -29.43 -15.84 -1.02
C TRP A 444 -30.13 -16.18 0.29
N GLU A 445 -30.99 -17.20 0.29
CA GLU A 445 -31.70 -17.72 1.46
C GLU A 445 -31.20 -19.14 1.82
N PRO A 446 -31.18 -19.55 3.10
CA PRO A 446 -30.81 -20.90 3.49
C PRO A 446 -31.73 -21.96 2.89
N LYS A 447 -31.15 -23.07 2.40
CA LYS A 447 -31.93 -24.24 1.97
C LYS A 447 -32.43 -25.04 3.17
N ALA A 448 -33.55 -25.74 3.00
CA ALA A 448 -34.03 -26.73 3.97
C ALA A 448 -33.08 -27.94 4.10
N LYS A 449 -32.43 -28.36 3.01
CA LYS A 449 -31.43 -29.44 2.99
C LYS A 449 -30.20 -28.99 2.21
N LYS A 450 -29.00 -29.28 2.75
CA LYS A 450 -27.73 -29.00 2.06
C LYS A 450 -27.53 -30.00 0.92
N GLY A 451 -26.98 -29.53 -0.19
CA GLY A 451 -26.73 -30.35 -1.36
C GLY A 451 -26.61 -29.53 -2.66
N PRO A 452 -26.23 -30.19 -3.77
CA PRO A 452 -26.09 -29.53 -5.06
C PRO A 452 -27.42 -28.90 -5.50
N SER A 453 -27.38 -27.65 -5.98
CA SER A 453 -28.61 -26.95 -6.42
C SER A 453 -29.16 -27.42 -7.75
N ASP A 454 -28.31 -27.99 -8.61
CA ASP A 454 -28.67 -28.42 -9.95
C ASP A 454 -27.75 -29.55 -10.42
N ALA A 455 -28.09 -30.13 -11.57
CA ALA A 455 -27.31 -31.23 -12.15
C ALA A 455 -25.90 -30.80 -12.62
N LYS A 456 -25.64 -29.50 -12.79
CA LYS A 456 -24.30 -28.98 -13.05
C LYS A 456 -23.46 -28.97 -11.78
N ALA A 457 -24.03 -28.54 -10.66
CA ALA A 457 -23.38 -28.55 -9.35
C ALA A 457 -23.08 -29.98 -8.86
N ALA A 458 -23.87 -30.98 -9.27
CA ALA A 458 -23.64 -32.39 -8.95
C ALA A 458 -22.55 -33.07 -9.81
N GLY A 459 -22.27 -32.55 -11.01
CA GLY A 459 -21.50 -33.28 -12.05
C GLY A 459 -20.02 -32.92 -12.18
N GLY A 460 -19.45 -32.13 -11.26
CA GLY A 460 -18.03 -31.75 -11.33
C GLY A 460 -17.67 -30.80 -12.48
N ARG A 461 -16.38 -30.69 -12.82
CA ARG A 461 -15.81 -29.67 -13.73
C ARG A 461 -16.18 -29.86 -15.21
N ASP A 462 -16.38 -31.10 -15.66
CA ASP A 462 -16.51 -31.45 -17.09
C ASP A 462 -17.96 -31.65 -17.55
N THR A 463 -18.93 -31.42 -16.66
CA THR A 463 -20.35 -31.57 -16.99
C THR A 463 -20.84 -30.44 -17.90
N LYS A 464 -21.37 -30.80 -19.07
CA LYS A 464 -21.99 -29.88 -20.03
C LYS A 464 -23.44 -29.49 -19.67
N LYS A 465 -23.94 -29.90 -18.49
CA LYS A 465 -25.32 -29.62 -18.06
C LYS A 465 -25.54 -28.13 -17.79
N LYS A 466 -26.76 -27.65 -18.06
CA LYS A 466 -27.17 -26.26 -17.82
C LYS A 466 -27.28 -25.97 -16.32
N THR A 467 -26.92 -24.75 -15.90
CA THR A 467 -27.09 -24.31 -14.50
C THR A 467 -28.43 -23.61 -14.30
N ALA A 468 -29.04 -23.84 -13.14
CA ALA A 468 -30.24 -23.15 -12.68
C ALA A 468 -29.93 -21.79 -12.02
N GLY A 469 -28.71 -21.28 -12.13
CA GLY A 469 -28.37 -19.91 -11.74
C GLY A 469 -28.47 -19.62 -10.23
N GLY A 470 -28.42 -20.66 -9.40
CA GLY A 470 -28.55 -20.57 -7.93
C GLY A 470 -29.92 -20.97 -7.38
N VAL A 471 -30.89 -21.28 -8.24
CA VAL A 471 -32.17 -21.91 -7.84
C VAL A 471 -31.92 -23.36 -7.41
N ASP A 472 -32.56 -23.82 -6.34
CA ASP A 472 -32.50 -25.22 -5.91
C ASP A 472 -33.45 -26.09 -6.74
N ALA A 473 -33.02 -26.46 -7.96
CA ALA A 473 -33.81 -27.27 -8.89
C ALA A 473 -34.16 -28.67 -8.33
N ASN A 474 -33.42 -29.13 -7.32
CA ASN A 474 -33.66 -30.40 -6.66
C ASN A 474 -34.77 -30.33 -5.59
N ALA A 475 -35.20 -29.14 -5.15
CA ALA A 475 -36.24 -28.97 -4.13
C ALA A 475 -37.62 -29.52 -4.55
N SER A 476 -38.55 -29.70 -3.60
CA SER A 476 -39.90 -30.19 -3.90
C SER A 476 -40.68 -29.19 -4.77
N LYS A 477 -41.74 -29.67 -5.45
CA LYS A 477 -42.61 -28.78 -6.23
C LYS A 477 -43.34 -27.78 -5.33
N GLU A 478 -43.73 -28.14 -4.10
CA GLU A 478 -44.32 -27.17 -3.17
C GLU A 478 -43.32 -26.08 -2.76
N HIS A 479 -42.06 -26.45 -2.50
CA HIS A 479 -41.02 -25.49 -2.15
C HIS A 479 -40.79 -24.48 -3.28
N LEU A 480 -40.65 -24.96 -4.52
CA LEU A 480 -40.50 -24.09 -5.69
C LEU A 480 -41.73 -23.19 -5.90
N ARG A 481 -42.96 -23.69 -5.65
CA ARG A 481 -44.17 -22.84 -5.66
C ARG A 481 -44.12 -21.76 -4.58
N SER A 482 -43.59 -22.06 -3.40
CA SER A 482 -43.41 -21.10 -2.31
C SER A 482 -42.40 -20.00 -2.69
N VAL A 483 -41.24 -20.38 -3.25
CA VAL A 483 -40.26 -19.41 -3.76
C VAL A 483 -40.85 -18.57 -4.90
N ALA A 484 -41.58 -19.17 -5.84
CA ALA A 484 -42.28 -18.45 -6.90
C ALA A 484 -43.35 -17.48 -6.36
N LYS A 485 -44.01 -17.83 -5.23
CA LYS A 485 -44.94 -16.94 -4.53
C LYS A 485 -44.20 -15.73 -3.94
N LYS A 486 -43.06 -15.93 -3.27
CA LYS A 486 -42.22 -14.83 -2.75
C LYS A 486 -41.80 -13.84 -3.85
N LEU A 487 -41.55 -14.36 -5.06
CA LEU A 487 -41.15 -13.57 -6.22
C LEU A 487 -42.33 -13.01 -7.03
N SER A 488 -43.56 -13.16 -6.54
CA SER A 488 -44.78 -12.68 -7.22
C SER A 488 -44.93 -13.19 -8.66
N ILE A 489 -44.51 -14.43 -8.93
CA ILE A 489 -44.64 -15.04 -10.26
C ILE A 489 -46.11 -15.46 -10.48
N GLY A 490 -46.75 -14.93 -11.53
CA GLY A 490 -48.10 -15.29 -11.96
C GLY A 490 -48.17 -16.69 -12.56
N GLY A 491 -49.34 -17.36 -12.49
CA GLY A 491 -49.54 -18.70 -13.06
C GLY A 491 -48.85 -19.87 -12.32
N ARG A 492 -48.05 -19.58 -11.28
CA ARG A 492 -47.25 -20.54 -10.50
C ARG A 492 -48.00 -21.77 -9.96
N SER A 493 -49.33 -21.67 -9.74
CA SER A 493 -50.15 -22.79 -9.27
C SER A 493 -50.28 -23.90 -10.31
N SER A 494 -50.36 -23.55 -11.59
CA SER A 494 -50.50 -24.48 -12.71
C SER A 494 -49.17 -25.06 -13.23
N MET A 495 -48.05 -24.38 -12.95
CA MET A 495 -46.73 -24.75 -13.50
C MET A 495 -46.23 -26.13 -13.05
N LYS A 496 -45.57 -26.84 -13.96
CA LYS A 496 -44.75 -28.03 -13.70
C LYS A 496 -43.44 -27.64 -13.01
N LYS A 497 -42.75 -28.61 -12.41
CA LYS A 497 -41.53 -28.37 -11.63
C LYS A 497 -40.44 -27.66 -12.45
N ALA A 498 -40.21 -28.11 -13.69
CA ALA A 498 -39.21 -27.50 -14.58
C ALA A 498 -39.56 -26.05 -14.95
N GLU A 499 -40.84 -25.77 -15.20
CA GLU A 499 -41.34 -24.42 -15.51
C GLU A 499 -41.18 -23.48 -14.32
N LEU A 500 -41.40 -23.97 -13.09
CA LEU A 500 -41.14 -23.19 -11.87
C LEU A 500 -39.66 -22.83 -11.74
N VAL A 501 -38.74 -23.77 -11.98
CA VAL A 501 -37.29 -23.51 -11.91
C VAL A 501 -36.89 -22.43 -12.92
N GLU A 502 -37.36 -22.54 -14.16
CA GLU A 502 -37.05 -21.56 -15.21
C GLU A 502 -37.65 -20.17 -14.89
N ALA A 503 -38.90 -20.14 -14.42
CA ALA A 503 -39.56 -18.88 -14.05
C ALA A 503 -38.85 -18.18 -12.88
N ILE A 504 -38.44 -18.93 -11.84
CA ILE A 504 -37.67 -18.40 -10.71
C ILE A 504 -36.31 -17.91 -11.18
N GLN A 505 -35.62 -18.66 -12.05
CA GLN A 505 -34.33 -18.25 -12.60
C GLN A 505 -34.44 -16.93 -13.37
N LYS A 506 -35.47 -16.76 -14.20
CA LYS A 506 -35.76 -15.51 -14.93
C LYS A 506 -36.08 -14.36 -13.97
N ALA A 507 -36.91 -14.61 -12.95
CA ALA A 507 -37.25 -13.61 -11.94
C ALA A 507 -36.01 -13.15 -11.15
N ASN A 508 -35.16 -14.09 -10.72
CA ASN A 508 -33.90 -13.80 -10.03
C ASN A 508 -32.96 -12.95 -10.89
N ALA A 509 -32.83 -13.28 -12.18
CA ALA A 509 -32.02 -12.50 -13.12
C ALA A 509 -32.57 -11.06 -13.28
N LYS A 510 -33.88 -10.91 -13.39
CA LYS A 510 -34.57 -9.60 -13.46
C LYS A 510 -34.32 -8.77 -12.20
N SER A 511 -34.51 -9.34 -11.01
CA SER A 511 -34.28 -8.66 -9.72
C SER A 511 -32.81 -8.28 -9.53
N THR A 512 -31.88 -9.19 -9.87
CA THR A 512 -30.44 -8.92 -9.82
C THR A 512 -30.05 -7.76 -10.74
N ARG A 513 -30.61 -7.68 -11.96
CA ARG A 513 -30.36 -6.59 -12.89
C ARG A 513 -30.92 -5.26 -12.36
N LYS A 514 -32.14 -5.26 -11.82
CA LYS A 514 -32.75 -4.05 -11.22
C LYS A 514 -31.92 -3.52 -10.04
N ALA A 515 -31.40 -4.43 -9.20
CA ALA A 515 -30.56 -4.08 -8.05
C ALA A 515 -29.12 -3.67 -8.40
N ARG A 516 -28.71 -3.77 -9.68
CA ARG A 516 -27.42 -3.23 -10.18
C ARG A 516 -27.57 -1.85 -10.82
N ALA A 517 -28.80 -1.48 -11.19
CA ALA A 517 -29.12 -0.17 -11.79
C ALA A 517 -29.53 0.88 -10.75
N ARG A 518 -29.59 0.48 -9.48
CA ARG A 518 -29.69 1.34 -8.29
C ARG A 518 -28.33 1.34 -7.61
#